data_AF-A0A970XHR0-F1
#
_entry.id   AF-A0A970XHR0-F1
#
_cell.length_a   1.000
_cell.length_b   1.000
_cell.length_c   1.000
_cell.angle_alpha   90.00
_cell.angle_beta   90.00
_cell.angle_gamma   90.00
#
_symmetry.space_group_name_H-M   'P 1'
#
loop_
_entity.id
_entity.type
_entity.pdbx_description
1 polymer ?
#
loop_
_entity_poly.entity_id
_entity_poly.type
_entity_poly.pdbx_seq_one_letter_code
_entity_poly.pdbx_strand_id
1 'polypeptide(L)' 'MYPAKIYYEPEALNYESGRMLRKKYSNVEWIEIENHNSIPEFQ' A
#
# COMPACT_ATOMS: atom_id res chain seq x y z
N MET A 1 -12.42 -1.47 10.76
CA MET A 1 -11.34 -0.50 11.02
C MET A 1 -10.88 0.06 9.69
N TYR A 2 -10.62 1.37 9.59
CA TYR A 2 -10.12 2.02 8.37
C TYR A 2 -8.64 2.37 8.59
N PRO A 3 -7.72 2.01 7.68
CA PRO A 3 -6.30 2.29 7.86
C PRO A 3 -6.03 3.80 7.77
N ALA A 4 -5.08 4.28 8.57
CA ALA A 4 -4.63 5.68 8.51
C ALA A 4 -3.73 5.93 7.29
N LYS A 5 -2.87 4.95 6.96
CA LYS A 5 -1.93 4.96 5.83
C LYS A 5 -1.79 3.55 5.26
N ILE A 6 -1.38 3.45 4.00
CA ILE A 6 -1.13 2.17 3.32
C ILE A 6 0.27 2.23 2.72
N TYR A 7 1.15 1.31 3.14
CA TYR A 7 2.44 1.12 2.48
C TYR A 7 2.28 0.02 1.44
N TYR A 8 2.77 0.25 0.23
CA TYR A 8 2.60 -0.69 -0.86
C TYR A 8 3.85 -0.77 -1.74
N GLU A 9 4.11 -1.95 -2.27
CA GLU A 9 5.10 -2.15 -3.31
C GLU A 9 4.48 -1.80 -4.68
N PRO A 10 5.21 -1.13 -5.57
CA PRO A 10 4.68 -0.77 -6.89
C PRO A 10 4.22 -2.00 -7.68
N GLU A 11 4.91 -3.13 -7.53
CA GLU A 11 4.56 -4.40 -8.16
C GLU A 11 3.21 -4.95 -7.70
N ALA A 12 2.73 -4.59 -6.51
CA ALA A 12 1.43 -5.04 -6.01
C ALA A 12 0.28 -4.52 -6.90
N LEU A 13 0.44 -3.37 -7.55
CA LEU A 13 -0.56 -2.80 -8.46
C LEU A 13 -0.66 -3.54 -9.81
N ASN A 14 0.30 -4.41 -10.14
CA ASN A 14 0.23 -5.29 -11.31
C ASN A 14 -0.82 -6.39 -11.12
N TYR A 15 -1.19 -6.71 -9.88
CA TYR A 15 -2.22 -7.68 -9.56
C TYR A 15 -3.60 -7.03 -9.40
N GLU A 16 -4.64 -7.78 -9.72
CA GLU A 16 -6.02 -7.30 -9.60
C GLU A 16 -6.35 -6.89 -8.16
N SER A 17 -5.91 -7.69 -7.18
CA SER A 17 -6.09 -7.42 -5.74
C SER A 17 -5.50 -6.08 -5.33
N GLY A 18 -4.30 -5.73 -5.79
CA GLY A 18 -3.67 -4.43 -5.49
C GLY A 18 -4.45 -3.27 -6.09
N ARG A 19 -4.94 -3.41 -7.34
CA ARG A 19 -5.81 -2.41 -7.96
C ARG A 19 -7.14 -2.25 -7.23
N MET A 20 -7.75 -3.35 -6.78
CA MET A 20 -8.99 -3.31 -6.00
C MET A 20 -8.78 -2.60 -4.67
N LEU A 21 -7.69 -2.90 -3.96
CA LEU A 21 -7.34 -2.20 -2.73
C LEU A 21 -7.09 -0.71 -2.97
N ARG A 22 -6.38 -0.35 -4.05
CA ARG A 22 -6.13 1.05 -4.45
C ARG A 22 -7.41 1.84 -4.69
N LYS A 23 -8.41 1.21 -5.31
CA LYS A 23 -9.73 1.81 -5.50
C LYS A 23 -10.51 1.90 -4.19
N LYS A 24 -10.50 0.83 -3.38
CA LYS A 24 -11.26 0.75 -2.12
C LYS A 24 -10.77 1.77 -1.08
N TYR A 25 -9.47 2.03 -1.07
CA TYR A 25 -8.80 2.94 -0.14
C TYR A 25 -8.16 4.13 -0.87
N SER A 26 -8.81 4.62 -1.93
CA SER A 26 -8.31 5.74 -2.74
C SER A 26 -8.13 7.04 -1.95
N ASN A 27 -8.89 7.20 -0.87
CA ASN A 27 -8.85 8.36 0.01
C ASN A 27 -7.82 8.23 1.14
N VAL A 28 -7.12 7.09 1.24
CA VAL A 28 -6.06 6.89 2.22
C VAL A 28 -4.74 7.32 1.59
N GLU A 29 -3.78 7.77 2.40
CA GLU A 29 -2.42 8.04 1.95
C GLU A 29 -1.72 6.71 1.60
N TRP A 30 -1.16 6.62 0.38
CA TRP A 30 -0.40 5.45 -0.05
C TRP A 30 1.06 5.83 -0.20
N ILE A 31 1.91 5.13 0.51
CA ILE A 31 3.36 5.35 0.52
C ILE A 31 4.01 4.19 -0.21
N GLU A 32 4.74 4.51 -1.26
CA GLU A 32 5.49 3.51 -2.01
C GLU A 32 6.69 3.04 -1.18
N ILE A 33 6.87 1.73 -1.11
CA ILE A 33 7.99 1.08 -0.43
C ILE A 33 8.64 0.05 -1.35
N GLU A 34 9.92 -0.20 -1.15
CA GLU A 34 10.65 -1.20 -1.93
C GLU A 34 10.32 -2.63 -1.48
N ASN A 35 10.07 -2.85 -0.19
CA ASN A 35 9.81 -4.18 0.35
C ASN A 35 8.83 -4.14 1.53
N HIS A 36 7.76 -4.92 1.47
CA HIS A 36 6.77 -5.01 2.56
C HIS A 36 7.34 -5.51 3.90
N ASN A 37 8.50 -6.18 3.91
CA ASN A 37 9.19 -6.63 5.12
C ASN A 37 10.16 -5.58 5.69
N SER A 38 10.40 -4.48 4.98
CA SER A 38 11.34 -3.45 5.38
C SER A 38 10.73 -2.08 5.14
N ILE A 39 9.94 -1.62 6.10
CA ILE A 39 9.34 -0.28 6.07
C ILE A 39 10.24 0.65 6.88
N PRO A 40 10.87 1.67 6.25
CA PRO A 40 11.85 2.54 6.92
C PRO A 40 11.32 3.25 8.17
N GLU A 41 10.01 3.52 8.24
CA GLU A 41 9.37 4.22 9.36
C GLU A 41 9.20 3.33 10.62
N PHE A 42 9.32 2.01 10.49
CA PHE A 42 9.08 1.05 11.59
C PHE A 42 10.33 0.27 12.02
N GLN A 43 11.53 0.70 11.59
CA GLN A 43 12.82 0.14 12.00
C GLN A 43 13.40 0.82 13.25
#